data_AF-A0A7C9D4N5-F1
#
_entry.id   AF-A0A7C9D4N5-F1
#
_cell.length_a   1.000
_cell.length_b   1.000
_cell.length_c   1.000
_cell.angle_alpha   90.00
_cell.angle_beta   90.00
_cell.angle_gamma   90.00
#
_symmetry.space_group_name_H-M   'P 1'
#
loop_
_entity.id
_entity.type
_entity.pdbx_description
1 polymer ?
#
loop_
_entity_poly.entity_id
_entity_poly.type
_entity_poly.pdbx_seq_one_letter_code
_entity_poly.pdbx_strand_id
1 'polypeptide(L)'
;RIWPCLQDPQKRGLLTWEKRRIIIEGICRGLLYLHRDSRLRIIHRDLKASNILLDEDLNPKISDFGMARIFGGNQDQANTRRVVGTYGYMSPEYAMGQFSEKSDVYSFGVLLLEIVSGRKNTTFHRTELSLTLLGHAWKLWNEGQVLSFIDPTVSQPFFQAD
;
A
#
# COMPACT_ATOMS: atom_id res chain seq x y z
N ARG A 1 13.17 4.35 3.74
CA ARG A 1 11.77 4.54 3.26
C ARG A 1 11.70 4.05 1.83
N ILE A 2 10.67 3.31 1.43
CA ILE A 2 10.55 2.77 0.05
C ILE A 2 10.42 3.88 -1.00
N TRP A 3 9.81 5.01 -0.63
CA TRP A 3 9.44 6.05 -1.59
C TRP A 3 10.64 6.73 -2.30
N PRO A 4 11.70 7.18 -1.62
CA PRO A 4 12.92 7.66 -2.28
C PRO A 4 13.49 6.65 -3.29
N CYS A 5 13.42 5.36 -3.02
CA CYS A 5 13.92 4.31 -3.91
C CYS A 5 13.08 4.16 -5.19
N LEU A 6 11.78 4.44 -5.14
CA LEU A 6 10.88 4.40 -6.32
C LEU A 6 11.05 5.61 -7.25
N GLN A 7 11.51 6.76 -6.73
CA GLN A 7 11.64 8.01 -7.50
C GLN A 7 13.05 8.30 -8.00
N ASP A 8 14.08 7.89 -7.27
CA ASP A 8 15.46 8.20 -7.60
C ASP A 8 15.87 7.45 -8.87
N PRO A 9 16.18 8.15 -10.00
CA PRO A 9 16.57 7.50 -11.25
C PRO A 9 17.80 6.62 -11.11
N GLN A 10 18.71 6.93 -10.16
CA GLN A 10 19.88 6.10 -9.87
C GLN A 10 19.55 4.86 -9.04
N LYS A 11 18.43 4.87 -8.30
CA LYS A 11 17.96 3.73 -7.49
C LYS A 11 16.77 2.97 -8.10
N ARG A 12 16.15 3.48 -9.17
CA ARG A 12 15.05 2.80 -9.88
C ARG A 12 15.47 1.44 -10.41
N GLY A 13 16.71 1.31 -10.89
CA GLY A 13 17.29 0.02 -11.30
C GLY A 13 17.56 -0.94 -10.13
N LEU A 14 17.60 -0.45 -8.88
CA LEU A 14 17.79 -1.29 -7.69
C LEU A 14 16.49 -1.95 -7.23
N LEU A 15 15.30 -1.48 -7.62
CA LEU A 15 14.00 -2.06 -7.27
C LEU A 15 13.42 -2.83 -8.46
N THR A 16 14.10 -3.90 -8.84
CA THR A 16 13.60 -4.90 -9.80
C THR A 16 12.26 -5.47 -9.33
N TRP A 17 11.51 -6.09 -10.25
CA TRP A 17 10.26 -6.78 -9.89
C TRP A 17 10.46 -7.75 -8.72
N GLU A 18 11.53 -8.55 -8.74
CA GLU A 18 11.81 -9.52 -7.68
C GLU A 18 11.98 -8.84 -6.31
N LYS A 19 12.70 -7.72 -6.25
CA LYS A 19 12.82 -6.96 -5.00
C LYS A 19 11.51 -6.33 -4.57
N ARG A 20 10.70 -5.81 -5.49
CA ARG A 20 9.36 -5.31 -5.18
C ARG A 20 8.49 -6.42 -4.62
N ARG A 21 8.55 -7.63 -5.19
CA ARG A 21 7.83 -8.82 -4.71
C ARG A 21 8.24 -9.19 -3.29
N ILE A 22 9.54 -9.25 -3.00
CA ILE A 22 10.07 -9.49 -1.64
C ILE A 22 9.59 -8.42 -0.66
N ILE A 23 9.61 -7.15 -1.06
CA ILE A 23 9.11 -6.04 -0.23
C ILE A 23 7.60 -6.18 0.03
N ILE A 24 6.79 -6.47 -1.00
CA ILE A 24 5.35 -6.68 -0.85
C ILE A 24 5.09 -7.83 0.11
N GLU A 25 5.79 -8.95 -0.05
CA GLU A 25 5.67 -10.13 0.80
C GLU A 25 6.05 -9.81 2.27
N GLY A 26 7.15 -9.08 2.49
CA GLY A 26 7.55 -8.66 3.82
C GLY A 26 6.56 -7.69 4.48
N ILE A 27 5.93 -6.79 3.71
CA ILE A 27 4.84 -5.93 4.21
C ILE A 27 3.63 -6.79 4.60
N CYS A 28 3.22 -7.76 3.76
CA CYS A 28 2.14 -8.70 4.09
C CYS A 28 2.41 -9.44 5.39
N ARG A 29 3.63 -9.98 5.57
CA ARG A 29 4.04 -10.69 6.80
C ARG A 29 4.00 -9.76 8.01
N GLY A 30 4.50 -8.53 7.87
CA GLY A 30 4.43 -7.53 8.93
C GLY A 30 2.99 -7.19 9.31
N LEU A 31 2.09 -7.06 8.34
CA LEU A 31 0.68 -6.77 8.58
C LEU A 31 -0.05 -7.96 9.22
N LEU A 32 0.21 -9.18 8.74
CA LEU A 32 -0.30 -10.42 9.34
C LEU A 32 0.11 -10.53 10.81
N TYR A 33 1.37 -10.22 11.12
CA TYR A 33 1.85 -10.19 12.49
C TYR A 33 1.07 -9.21 13.36
N LEU A 34 0.83 -7.98 12.87
CA LEU A 34 0.03 -6.99 13.62
C LEU A 34 -1.41 -7.45 13.87
N HIS A 35 -2.03 -8.15 12.91
CA HIS A 35 -3.43 -8.56 13.02
C HIS A 35 -3.64 -9.87 13.79
N ARG A 36 -2.72 -10.83 13.68
CA ARG A 36 -2.95 -12.22 14.11
C ARG A 36 -1.89 -12.77 15.05
N ASP A 37 -0.61 -12.54 14.77
CA ASP A 37 0.48 -13.24 15.48
C ASP A 37 1.06 -12.44 16.66
N SER A 38 0.75 -11.15 16.73
CA SER A 38 1.11 -10.31 17.87
C SER A 38 0.25 -10.63 19.09
N ARG A 39 0.82 -10.42 20.29
CA ARG A 39 0.11 -10.65 21.57
C ARG A 39 -1.21 -9.89 21.67
N LEU A 40 -1.29 -8.73 21.02
CA LEU A 40 -2.45 -7.86 20.99
C LEU A 40 -2.74 -7.52 19.53
N ARG A 41 -3.96 -7.73 19.07
CA ARG A 41 -4.37 -7.37 17.70
C ARG A 41 -4.24 -5.85 17.52
N ILE A 42 -3.41 -5.41 16.59
CA ILE A 42 -3.13 -4.00 16.30
C ILE A 42 -3.67 -3.63 14.93
N ILE A 43 -4.55 -2.63 14.85
CA ILE A 43 -4.97 -2.00 13.60
C ILE A 43 -4.14 -0.73 13.37
N HIS A 44 -3.41 -0.65 12.27
CA HIS A 44 -2.44 0.41 11.99
C HIS A 44 -3.11 1.76 11.67
N ARG A 45 -4.19 1.75 10.87
CA ARG A 45 -5.01 2.92 10.46
C ARG A 45 -4.34 3.98 9.59
N ASP A 46 -3.03 3.94 9.39
CA ASP A 46 -2.29 4.85 8.49
C ASP A 46 -1.22 4.11 7.65
N LEU A 47 -1.58 2.96 7.07
CA LEU A 47 -0.67 2.18 6.24
C LEU A 47 -0.52 2.84 4.85
N LYS A 48 0.71 3.20 4.47
CA LYS A 48 1.05 3.91 3.22
C LYS A 48 2.52 3.75 2.86
N ALA A 49 2.92 4.06 1.63
CA ALA A 49 4.29 3.85 1.17
C ALA A 49 5.31 4.63 2.00
N SER A 50 5.02 5.87 2.40
CA SER A 50 5.95 6.64 3.22
C SER A 50 6.17 6.05 4.61
N ASN A 51 5.26 5.20 5.11
CA ASN A 51 5.37 4.49 6.39
C ASN A 51 6.04 3.11 6.27
N ILE A 52 6.47 2.71 5.07
CA ILE A 52 7.32 1.53 4.86
C ILE A 52 8.79 1.96 4.83
N LEU A 53 9.53 1.56 5.86
CA LEU A 53 10.99 1.70 5.92
C LEU A 53 11.63 0.51 5.21
N LEU A 54 12.83 0.72 4.67
CA LEU A 54 13.68 -0.33 4.13
C LEU A 54 15.00 -0.22 4.90
N ASP A 55 15.52 -1.34 5.37
CA ASP A 55 16.88 -1.39 5.92
C ASP A 55 17.93 -1.58 4.81
N GLU A 56 19.18 -1.78 5.20
CA GLU A 56 20.33 -1.88 4.30
C GLU A 56 20.21 -3.05 3.31
N ASP A 57 19.52 -4.12 3.73
CA ASP A 57 19.25 -5.32 2.93
C ASP A 57 17.94 -5.22 2.13
N LEU A 58 17.30 -4.04 2.11
CA LEU A 58 15.99 -3.78 1.48
C LEU A 58 14.83 -4.58 2.10
N ASN A 59 14.95 -5.01 3.36
CA ASN A 59 13.83 -5.64 4.05
C ASN A 59 12.82 -4.57 4.52
N PRO A 60 11.52 -4.76 4.28
CA PRO A 60 10.50 -3.80 4.67
C PRO A 60 10.21 -3.84 6.17
N LYS A 61 10.00 -2.66 6.76
CA LYS A 61 9.53 -2.49 8.14
C LYS A 61 8.36 -1.50 8.18
N ILE A 62 7.24 -1.94 8.75
CA ILE A 62 6.09 -1.07 9.00
C ILE A 62 6.46 -0.10 10.14
N SER A 63 6.16 1.17 9.96
CA SER A 63 6.49 2.25 10.91
C SER A 63 5.31 3.20 11.09
N ASP A 64 5.44 4.11 12.07
CA ASP A 64 4.45 5.15 12.40
C ASP A 64 3.11 4.61 12.95
N PHE A 65 3.20 4.04 14.15
CA PHE A 65 2.05 3.53 14.91
C PHE A 65 1.29 4.63 15.68
N GLY A 66 1.52 5.92 15.39
CA GLY A 66 0.88 7.02 16.12
C GLY A 66 -0.66 7.01 16.02
N MET A 67 -1.21 6.41 14.95
CA MET A 67 -2.64 6.26 14.74
C MET A 67 -3.16 4.85 15.07
N ALA A 68 -2.29 3.93 15.47
CA ALA A 68 -2.64 2.55 15.67
C ALA A 68 -3.61 2.37 16.86
N ARG A 69 -4.36 1.27 16.83
CA ARG A 69 -5.29 0.90 17.90
C ARG A 69 -5.18 -0.57 18.22
N ILE A 70 -5.24 -0.88 19.51
CA ILE A 70 -5.27 -2.26 20.00
C ILE A 70 -6.72 -2.70 20.12
N PHE A 71 -7.03 -3.86 19.55
CA PHE A 71 -8.28 -4.57 19.78
C PHE A 71 -8.09 -5.58 20.91
N GLY A 72 -9.07 -5.63 21.80
CA GLY A 72 -9.10 -6.58 22.93
C GLY A 72 -10.16 -7.65 22.72
N GLY A 73 -9.91 -8.85 23.28
CA GLY A 73 -10.87 -9.96 23.26
C GLY A 73 -11.30 -10.35 21.83
N ASN A 74 -12.61 -10.49 21.64
CA ASN A 74 -13.23 -10.87 20.35
C ASN A 74 -13.65 -9.65 19.50
N GLN A 75 -12.99 -8.50 19.69
CA GLN A 75 -13.32 -7.30 18.92
C GLN A 75 -12.80 -7.42 17.49
N ASP A 76 -13.70 -7.52 16.51
CA ASP A 76 -13.35 -7.58 15.09
C ASP A 76 -13.43 -6.23 14.37
N GLN A 77 -14.14 -5.26 14.96
CA GLN A 77 -14.33 -3.91 14.42
C GLN A 77 -14.56 -2.87 15.51
N ALA A 78 -14.35 -1.60 15.19
CA ALA A 78 -14.53 -0.48 16.10
C ALA A 78 -15.03 0.78 15.39
N ASN A 79 -15.79 1.61 16.10
CA ASN A 79 -16.23 2.92 15.63
C ASN A 79 -15.41 4.04 16.26
N THR A 80 -15.20 5.14 15.54
CA THR A 80 -14.52 6.33 16.03
C THR A 80 -15.18 7.60 15.52
N ARG A 81 -15.27 8.61 16.39
CA ARG A 81 -15.70 9.96 16.01
C ARG A 81 -14.58 10.79 15.37
N ARG A 82 -13.33 10.32 15.48
CA ARG A 82 -12.14 11.02 14.98
C ARG A 82 -11.50 10.19 13.87
N VAL A 83 -11.94 10.45 12.65
CA VAL A 83 -11.33 9.91 11.42
C VAL A 83 -9.98 10.59 11.22
N VAL A 84 -8.91 9.79 11.20
CA VAL A 84 -7.51 10.23 11.03
C VAL A 84 -6.77 9.27 10.12
N GLY A 85 -5.68 9.72 9.49
CA GLY A 85 -4.92 8.92 8.54
C GLY A 85 -4.80 9.66 7.22
N THR A 86 -4.24 8.98 6.23
CA THR A 86 -3.91 9.62 4.95
C THR A 86 -5.00 9.41 3.92
N TYR A 87 -5.57 10.52 3.42
CA TYR A 87 -6.54 10.50 2.34
C TYR A 87 -5.99 9.75 1.11
N GLY A 88 -6.86 8.98 0.47
CA GLY A 88 -6.51 8.11 -0.66
C GLY A 88 -6.08 6.69 -0.25
N TYR A 89 -5.69 6.45 1.01
CA TYR A 89 -5.42 5.11 1.54
C TYR A 89 -6.52 4.61 2.48
N MET A 90 -7.34 5.51 3.01
CA MET A 90 -8.44 5.16 3.91
C MET A 90 -9.52 4.37 3.16
N SER A 91 -9.99 3.28 3.76
CA SER A 91 -11.15 2.57 3.26
C SER A 91 -12.43 3.39 3.41
N PRO A 92 -13.45 3.16 2.56
CA PRO A 92 -14.71 3.90 2.62
C PRO A 92 -15.40 3.81 3.99
N GLU A 93 -15.44 2.62 4.60
CA GLU A 93 -16.05 2.43 5.92
C GLU A 93 -15.28 3.18 7.02
N TYR A 94 -13.96 3.30 6.88
CA TYR A 94 -13.16 4.04 7.85
C TYR A 94 -13.32 5.55 7.72
N ALA A 95 -13.53 6.05 6.50
CA ALA A 95 -13.95 7.43 6.28
C ALA A 95 -15.32 7.74 6.92
N MET A 96 -16.16 6.73 7.13
CA MET A 96 -17.42 6.82 7.88
C MET A 96 -17.26 6.55 9.39
N GLY A 97 -16.03 6.33 9.86
CA GLY A 97 -15.70 6.15 11.27
C GLY A 97 -15.57 4.69 11.72
N GLN A 98 -15.69 3.69 10.84
CA GLN A 98 -15.60 2.28 11.19
C GLN A 98 -14.27 1.67 10.74
N PHE A 99 -13.49 1.09 11.64
CA PHE A 99 -12.21 0.47 11.31
C PHE A 99 -12.08 -0.97 11.80
N SER A 100 -11.33 -1.75 11.06
CA SER A 100 -11.00 -3.15 11.35
C SER A 100 -9.68 -3.54 10.67
N GLU A 101 -9.29 -4.80 10.78
CA GLU A 101 -8.22 -5.39 9.97
C GLU A 101 -8.44 -5.14 8.47
N LYS A 102 -9.70 -5.17 8.01
CA LYS A 102 -10.05 -4.97 6.59
C LYS A 102 -9.76 -3.56 6.11
N SER A 103 -9.81 -2.58 7.01
CA SER A 103 -9.45 -1.20 6.68
C SER A 103 -7.95 -1.07 6.39
N ASP A 104 -7.09 -1.77 7.13
CA ASP A 104 -5.65 -1.85 6.80
C ASP A 104 -5.40 -2.65 5.52
N VAL A 105 -6.18 -3.71 5.25
CA VAL A 105 -6.08 -4.49 3.99
C VAL A 105 -6.40 -3.62 2.77
N TYR A 106 -7.41 -2.75 2.87
CA TYR A 106 -7.70 -1.78 1.82
C TYR A 106 -6.51 -0.83 1.59
N SER A 107 -5.97 -0.25 2.67
CA SER A 107 -4.78 0.62 2.59
C SER A 107 -3.58 -0.10 1.98
N PHE A 108 -3.40 -1.39 2.31
CA PHE A 108 -2.39 -2.25 1.71
C PHE A 108 -2.61 -2.43 0.20
N GLY A 109 -3.85 -2.60 -0.26
CA GLY A 109 -4.16 -2.66 -1.69
C GLY A 109 -3.75 -1.39 -2.45
N VAL A 110 -4.00 -0.21 -1.86
CA VAL A 110 -3.55 1.06 -2.43
C VAL A 110 -2.02 1.15 -2.46
N LEU A 111 -1.35 0.73 -1.38
CA LEU A 111 0.11 0.65 -1.31
C LEU A 111 0.68 -0.30 -2.38
N LEU A 112 0.05 -1.45 -2.62
CA LEU A 112 0.44 -2.39 -3.66
C LEU A 112 0.39 -1.74 -5.04
N LEU A 113 -0.68 -1.01 -5.35
CA LEU A 113 -0.81 -0.27 -6.61
C LEU A 113 0.30 0.78 -6.78
N GLU A 114 0.70 1.46 -5.70
CA GLU A 114 1.84 2.38 -5.75
C GLU A 114 3.17 1.67 -6.05
N ILE A 115 3.41 0.52 -5.43
CA ILE A 115 4.64 -0.26 -5.63
C ILE A 115 4.72 -0.78 -7.07
N VAL A 116 3.61 -1.31 -7.60
CA VAL A 116 3.57 -1.89 -8.96
C VAL A 116 3.66 -0.81 -10.04
N SER A 117 2.96 0.32 -9.86
CA SER A 117 2.96 1.41 -10.86
C SER A 117 4.15 2.35 -10.75
N GLY A 118 4.82 2.41 -9.59
CA GLY A 118 5.82 3.43 -9.30
C GLY A 118 5.27 4.86 -9.22
N ARG A 119 3.94 5.04 -9.13
CA ARG A 119 3.25 6.35 -9.12
C ARG A 119 2.72 6.65 -7.70
N LYS A 120 2.85 7.91 -7.22
CA LYS A 120 2.23 8.29 -5.94
C LYS A 120 0.72 8.41 -6.12
N ASN A 121 0.00 7.91 -5.14
CA ASN A 121 -1.42 8.15 -4.94
C ASN A 121 -1.73 9.66 -4.78
N THR A 122 -0.85 10.41 -4.12
CA THR A 122 -1.06 11.86 -3.88
C THR A 122 -0.99 12.73 -5.14
N THR A 123 -0.42 12.23 -6.25
CA THR A 123 -0.30 13.00 -7.51
C THR A 123 -1.60 13.07 -8.32
N PHE A 124 -2.56 12.19 -8.04
CA PHE A 124 -3.79 12.06 -8.80
C PHE A 124 -4.84 13.14 -8.51
N HIS A 125 -4.63 13.95 -7.47
CA HIS A 125 -5.43 15.16 -7.23
C HIS A 125 -5.22 16.26 -8.30
N ARG A 126 -4.30 16.09 -9.26
CA ARG A 126 -3.93 17.10 -10.28
C ARG A 126 -4.17 16.70 -11.74
N THR A 127 -4.69 15.51 -12.02
CA THR A 127 -5.01 15.07 -13.40
C THR A 127 -6.45 15.41 -13.77
N GLU A 128 -6.69 15.81 -15.03
CA GLU A 128 -8.01 16.24 -15.57
C GLU A 128 -9.17 15.27 -15.31
N LEU A 129 -8.88 14.00 -15.03
CA LEU A 129 -9.87 12.96 -14.75
C LEU A 129 -10.30 12.85 -13.28
N SER A 130 -9.63 13.52 -12.32
CA SER A 130 -9.90 13.45 -10.87
C SER A 130 -9.91 12.04 -10.22
N LEU A 131 -9.50 11.01 -10.97
CA LEU A 131 -9.48 9.62 -10.50
C LEU A 131 -8.28 9.41 -9.57
N THR A 132 -8.52 8.85 -8.37
CA THR A 132 -7.46 8.34 -7.48
C THR A 132 -6.63 7.25 -8.19
N LEU A 133 -5.44 6.90 -7.66
CA LEU A 133 -4.64 5.80 -8.23
C LEU A 133 -5.46 4.50 -8.36
N LEU A 134 -6.32 4.23 -7.38
CA LEU A 134 -7.28 3.12 -7.40
C LEU A 134 -8.28 3.26 -8.56
N GLY A 135 -8.89 4.44 -8.73
CA GLY A 135 -9.84 4.69 -9.83
C GLY A 135 -9.20 4.56 -11.21
N HIS A 136 -7.96 5.03 -11.36
CA HIS A 136 -7.19 4.87 -12.58
C HIS A 136 -6.84 3.40 -12.86
N ALA A 137 -6.39 2.65 -11.85
CA ALA A 137 -6.13 1.21 -11.97
C ALA A 137 -7.40 0.44 -12.37
N TRP A 138 -8.53 0.76 -11.74
CA TRP A 138 -9.83 0.14 -12.03
C TRP A 138 -10.30 0.41 -13.46
N LYS A 139 -10.15 1.65 -13.96
CA LYS A 139 -10.47 2.00 -15.35
C LYS A 139 -9.67 1.15 -16.33
N LEU A 140 -8.34 1.14 -16.18
CA LEU A 140 -7.45 0.38 -17.07
C LEU A 140 -7.71 -1.13 -17.00
N TRP A 141 -8.08 -1.66 -15.83
CA TRP A 141 -8.48 -3.05 -15.69
C TRP A 141 -9.71 -3.38 -16.55
N ASN A 142 -10.77 -2.57 -16.44
CA ASN A 142 -12.01 -2.78 -17.20
C ASN A 142 -11.84 -2.57 -18.70
N GLU A 143 -10.89 -1.73 -19.11
CA GLU A 143 -10.55 -1.48 -20.53
C GLU A 143 -9.55 -2.51 -21.08
N GLY A 144 -9.10 -3.48 -20.29
CA GLY A 144 -8.11 -4.50 -20.71
C GLY A 144 -6.69 -3.96 -20.90
N GLN A 145 -6.39 -2.78 -20.36
CA GLN A 145 -5.13 -2.05 -20.53
C GLN A 145 -4.23 -2.07 -19.28
N VAL A 146 -4.38 -3.08 -18.41
CA VAL A 146 -3.67 -3.16 -17.12
C VAL A 146 -2.14 -3.06 -17.25
N LEU A 147 -1.56 -3.55 -18.35
CA LEU A 147 -0.11 -3.48 -18.58
C LEU A 147 0.42 -2.03 -18.63
N SER A 148 -0.40 -1.08 -19.07
CA SER A 148 -0.04 0.36 -19.10
C SER A 148 0.02 1.00 -17.70
N PHE A 149 -0.54 0.32 -16.69
CA PHE A 149 -0.48 0.75 -15.30
C PHE A 149 0.85 0.40 -14.64
N ILE A 150 1.47 -0.71 -15.05
CA ILE A 150 2.70 -1.23 -14.46
C ILE A 150 3.87 -0.31 -14.79
N ASP A 151 4.78 -0.14 -13.84
CA ASP A 151 6.02 0.60 -14.04
C ASP A 151 6.83 -0.04 -15.20
N PRO A 152 7.13 0.69 -16.29
CA PRO A 152 7.86 0.14 -17.43
C PRO A 152 9.23 -0.42 -17.05
N THR A 153 9.84 0.08 -15.96
CA THR A 153 11.16 -0.39 -15.49
C THR A 153 11.11 -1.81 -14.92
N VAL A 154 9.93 -2.35 -14.63
CA VAL A 154 9.75 -3.73 -14.16
C VAL A 154 8.93 -4.59 -15.14
N SER A 155 8.48 -4.04 -16.28
CA SER A 155 7.55 -4.73 -17.17
C SER A 155 8.21 -5.60 -18.26
N GLN A 156 9.54 -5.67 -18.38
CA GLN A 156 10.20 -6.57 -19.36
C GLN A 156 11.55 -7.18 -18.90
N PRO A 157 11.91 -8.42 -19.34
CA PRO A 157 11.34 -9.18 -20.47
C PRO A 157 10.89 -10.62 -20.10
N PHE A 158 9.90 -10.81 -19.23
CA PHE A 158 9.35 -12.17 -18.96
C PHE A 158 7.99 -12.44 -19.64
N PHE A 159 7.47 -11.49 -20.42
CA PHE A 159 6.22 -11.65 -21.18
C PHE A 159 6.47 -11.68 -22.69
N GLN A 160 7.41 -12.50 -23.13
CA GLN A 160 7.46 -13.02 -24.49
C GLN A 160 7.55 -14.55 -24.45
N ALA A 161 6.48 -15.17 -24.94
CA ALA A 161 6.28 -16.59 -25.31
C ALA A 161 6.39 -17.64 -24.19
N ASP A 162 5.25 -18.30 -23.90
CA ASP A 162 4.97 -19.68 -24.35
C ASP A 162 3.48 -19.81 -24.71
#